data_AF-A0A9D6AWU3-F1
#
_entry.id   AF-A0A9D6AWU3-F1
#
_cell.length_a   1.000
_cell.length_b   1.000
_cell.length_c   1.000
_cell.angle_alpha   90.00
_cell.angle_beta   90.00
_cell.angle_gamma   90.00
#
_symmetry.space_group_name_H-M   'P 1'
#
loop_
_entity.id
_entity.type
_entity.pdbx_description
1 polymer ?
#
loop_
_entity_poly.entity_id
_entity_poly.type
_entity_poly.pdbx_seq_one_letter_code
_entity_poly.pdbx_strand_id
1 'polypeptide(L)' 'MTVSIEEKKRIVSDFLQQCAVYADDKLVAYQQQAALAKGNDVLALQDKISHWTAYRVFTEYTVEELKTAELDSWFKE' A
#
# COMPACT_ATOMS: atom_id res chain seq x y z
N MET A 1 -20.63 -2.70 22.83
CA MET A 1 -19.35 -3.44 22.74
C MET A 1 -18.32 -2.47 22.24
N THR A 2 -17.33 -2.11 23.07
CA THR A 2 -16.19 -1.29 22.65
C THR A 2 -15.19 -2.19 21.95
N VAL A 3 -14.88 -1.90 20.68
CA VAL A 3 -13.82 -2.61 19.94
C VAL A 3 -12.50 -2.37 20.66
N SER A 4 -11.78 -3.44 21.00
CA SER A 4 -10.47 -3.31 21.65
C SER A 4 -9.45 -2.65 20.73
N ILE A 5 -8.42 -2.01 21.28
CA ILE A 5 -7.33 -1.43 20.49
C ILE A 5 -6.70 -2.48 19.57
N GLU A 6 -6.51 -3.70 20.08
CA GLU A 6 -5.95 -4.81 19.31
C GLU A 6 -6.83 -5.17 18.10
N GLU A 7 -8.15 -5.15 18.31
CA GLU A 7 -9.10 -5.44 17.23
C GLU A 7 -9.19 -4.29 16.21
N LYS A 8 -9.08 -3.02 16.65
CA LYS A 8 -8.95 -1.87 15.75
C LYS A 8 -7.69 -1.99 14.89
N LYS A 9 -6.53 -2.30 15.50
CA LYS A 9 -5.27 -2.51 14.79
C LYS A 9 -5.37 -3.66 13.78
N ARG A 10 -5.94 -4.79 14.17
CA ARG A 10 -6.14 -5.94 13.26
C ARG A 10 -6.94 -5.53 12.03
N ILE A 11 -8.07 -4.84 12.22
CA ILE A 11 -8.92 -4.38 11.10
C ILE A 11 -8.15 -3.46 10.15
N VAL A 12 -7.38 -2.50 10.68
CA VAL A 12 -6.59 -1.57 9.86
C VAL A 12 -5.46 -2.30 9.15
N SER A 13 -4.74 -3.19 9.83
CA SER A 13 -3.69 -4.02 9.23
C SER A 13 -4.22 -4.88 8.10
N ASP A 14 -5.36 -5.55 8.29
CA ASP A 14 -5.99 -6.37 7.25
C ASP A 14 -6.37 -5.52 6.02
N PHE A 15 -6.91 -4.31 6.25
CA PHE A 15 -7.25 -3.37 5.18
C PHE A 15 -6.00 -2.90 4.42
N LEU A 16 -4.95 -2.48 5.12
CA LEU A 16 -3.69 -2.05 4.50
C LEU A 16 -3.03 -3.20 3.74
N GLN A 17 -3.13 -4.43 4.22
CA GLN A 17 -2.61 -5.58 3.50
C GLN A 17 -3.36 -5.82 2.17
N GLN A 18 -4.68 -5.60 2.13
CA GLN A 18 -5.42 -5.58 0.87
C GLN A 18 -5.00 -4.42 -0.04
N CYS A 19 -4.71 -3.24 0.53
CA CYS A 19 -4.16 -2.11 -0.22
C CYS A 19 -2.80 -2.44 -0.87
N ALA A 20 -1.93 -3.18 -0.18
CA ALA A 20 -0.65 -3.61 -0.72
C ALA A 20 -0.83 -4.59 -1.90
N VAL A 21 -1.72 -5.58 -1.76
CA VAL A 21 -2.06 -6.51 -2.85
C VAL A 21 -2.62 -5.76 -4.06
N TYR A 22 -3.52 -4.81 -3.83
CA TYR A 22 -4.06 -3.98 -4.91
C TYR A 22 -2.98 -3.15 -5.60
N ALA A 23 -2.01 -2.64 -4.86
CA ALA A 23 -0.87 -1.93 -5.44
C ALA A 23 -0.01 -2.85 -6.32
N ASP A 24 0.22 -4.08 -5.88
CA ASP A 24 0.93 -5.10 -6.67
C ASP A 24 0.23 -5.41 -7.99
N ASP A 25 -1.09 -5.61 -7.97
CA ASP A 25 -1.88 -5.83 -9.19
C ASP A 25 -1.76 -4.66 -10.18
N LYS A 26 -1.77 -3.42 -9.66
CA LYS A 26 -1.59 -2.22 -10.48
C LYS A 26 -0.18 -2.13 -11.05
N LEU A 27 0.84 -2.43 -10.25
CA LEU A 27 2.23 -2.43 -10.71
C LEU A 27 2.45 -3.43 -11.84
N VAL A 28 1.95 -4.67 -11.69
CA VAL A 28 2.02 -5.69 -12.74
C VAL A 28 1.34 -5.19 -14.02
N ALA A 29 0.15 -4.61 -13.92
CA ALA A 29 -0.56 -4.08 -15.08
C ALA A 29 0.20 -2.95 -15.78
N TYR A 30 0.80 -2.01 -15.04
CA TYR A 30 1.58 -0.92 -15.63
C TYR A 30 2.90 -1.38 -16.21
N GLN A 31 3.57 -2.35 -15.59
CA GLN A 31 4.79 -2.96 -16.12
C GLN A 31 4.52 -3.66 -17.46
N GLN A 32 3.41 -4.42 -17.55
CA GLN A 32 2.99 -5.04 -18.81
C GLN A 32 2.67 -3.99 -19.89
N GLN A 33 1.98 -2.90 -19.53
CA GLN A 33 1.70 -1.80 -20.46
C GLN A 33 2.98 -1.11 -20.91
N ALA A 34 3.93 -0.88 -20.00
CA ALA A 34 5.21 -0.22 -20.30
C ALA A 34 6.05 -1.05 -21.27
N ALA A 35 6.01 -2.38 -21.19
CA ALA A 35 6.70 -3.28 -22.11
C ALA A 35 6.18 -3.18 -23.56
N LEU A 36 4.93 -2.74 -23.75
CA LEU A 36 4.29 -2.59 -25.06
C LEU A 36 4.23 -1.13 -25.55
N ALA A 37 4.47 -0.17 -24.65
CA ALA A 37 4.38 1.26 -24.92
C ALA A 37 5.55 1.78 -25.77
N LYS A 38 5.33 2.89 -26.47
CA LYS A 38 6.34 3.56 -27.30
C LYS A 38 6.26 5.07 -27.12
N GLY A 39 7.38 5.76 -27.29
CA GLY A 39 7.43 7.23 -27.20
C GLY A 39 7.08 7.74 -25.80
N ASN A 40 6.35 8.85 -25.72
CA ASN A 40 6.08 9.56 -24.47
C ASN A 40 5.21 8.77 -23.48
N ASP A 41 4.47 7.76 -23.94
CA ASP A 41 3.66 6.90 -23.07
C ASP A 41 4.51 6.07 -22.10
N VAL A 42 5.77 5.78 -22.48
CA VAL A 42 6.72 5.04 -21.62
C VAL A 42 7.06 5.86 -20.37
N LEU A 43 7.29 7.17 -20.52
CA LEU A 43 7.61 8.06 -19.40
C LEU A 43 6.43 8.19 -18.44
N ALA A 44 5.21 8.39 -18.97
CA ALA A 44 4.01 8.46 -18.15
C ALA A 44 3.72 7.15 -17.40
N LEU A 45 4.04 6.00 -17.98
CA LEU A 45 3.90 4.69 -17.32
C LEU A 45 5.00 4.47 -16.27
N GLN A 46 6.23 4.92 -16.51
CA GLN A 46 7.31 4.88 -15.51
C GLN A 46 6.97 5.73 -14.28
N ASP A 47 6.41 6.93 -14.47
CA ASP A 47 5.95 7.77 -13.36
C ASP A 47 4.85 7.08 -12.54
N LYS A 48 3.87 6.45 -13.22
CA LYS A 48 2.85 5.65 -12.54
C LYS A 48 3.47 4.52 -11.75
N ILE A 49 4.39 3.75 -12.34
CA ILE A 49 5.07 2.66 -11.63
C ILE A 49 5.77 3.20 -10.38
N SER A 50 6.52 4.30 -10.48
CA SER A 50 7.20 4.90 -9.33
C SER A 50 6.24 5.29 -8.20
N HIS A 51 5.13 5.97 -8.51
CA HIS A 51 4.13 6.34 -7.52
C HIS A 51 3.47 5.13 -6.86
N TRP A 52 3.13 4.10 -7.63
CA TRP A 52 2.51 2.88 -7.11
C TRP A 52 3.50 2.06 -6.28
N THR A 53 4.80 2.07 -6.62
CA THR A 53 5.85 1.47 -5.80
C THR A 53 5.97 2.20 -4.46
N ALA A 54 5.99 3.54 -4.45
CA ALA A 54 6.04 4.30 -3.21
C ALA A 54 4.81 4.04 -2.32
N TYR A 55 3.61 3.99 -2.92
CA TYR A 55 2.38 3.66 -2.23
C TYR A 55 2.41 2.26 -1.60
N ARG A 56 2.88 1.25 -2.35
CA ARG A 56 3.04 -0.13 -1.86
C ARG A 56 4.00 -0.18 -0.67
N VAL A 57 5.18 0.41 -0.83
CA VAL A 57 6.24 0.41 0.20
C VAL A 57 5.77 1.09 1.47
N PHE A 58 5.16 2.28 1.35
CA PHE A 58 4.57 2.97 2.50
C PHE A 58 3.55 2.09 3.22
N THR A 59 2.66 1.44 2.48
CA THR A 59 1.62 0.57 3.04
C THR A 59 2.21 -0.62 3.80
N GLU A 60 3.26 -1.25 3.26
CA GLU A 60 3.98 -2.35 3.93
C GLU A 60 4.64 -1.86 5.22
N TYR A 61 5.33 -0.73 5.18
CA TYR A 61 5.92 -0.12 6.39
C TYR A 61 4.86 0.21 7.44
N THR A 62 3.72 0.79 7.05
CA THR A 62 2.64 1.08 8.00
C THR A 62 2.08 -0.20 8.64
N VAL A 63 1.98 -1.32 7.91
CA VAL A 63 1.58 -2.61 8.50
C VAL A 63 2.62 -3.13 9.48
N GLU A 64 3.91 -2.91 9.25
CA GLU A 64 4.96 -3.21 10.22
C GLU A 64 4.90 -2.30 11.45
N GLU A 65 4.69 -1.00 11.25
CA GLU A 65 4.54 0.01 12.31
C GLU A 65 3.26 -0.17 13.16
N LEU A 66 2.26 -0.90 12.66
CA LEU A 66 1.09 -1.33 13.43
C LEU A 66 1.39 -2.55 14.32
N LYS A 67 2.38 -3.37 13.94
CA LYS A 67 2.86 -4.51 14.73
C LYS A 67 3.85 -4.06 15.80
N THR A 68 4.68 -3.07 15.49
CA THR A 68 5.46 -2.34 16.50
C THR A 68 4.51 -1.37 17.20
N ALA A 69 4.74 -1.06 18.47
CA ALA A 69 3.80 -0.20 19.22
C ALA A 69 3.86 1.29 18.79
N GLU A 70 4.42 1.61 17.62
CA GLU A 70 4.67 2.97 17.14
C GLU A 70 3.37 3.72 16.83
N LEU A 71 2.39 3.04 16.23
CA LEU A 71 1.10 3.64 15.86
C LEU A 71 0.02 3.49 16.93
N ASP A 72 0.34 2.91 18.10
CA ASP A 72 -0.61 2.67 19.19
C ASP A 72 -1.32 3.93 19.67
N SER A 73 -0.63 5.06 19.60
CA SER A 73 -1.19 6.36 19.99
C SER A 73 -2.41 6.78 19.17
N TRP A 74 -2.55 6.28 17.94
CA TRP A 74 -3.67 6.63 17.05
C TRP A 74 -4.96 5.88 17.39
N PHE A 75 -4.87 4.85 18.22
CA PHE A 75 -5.99 3.99 18.60
C PHE A 75 -6.47 4.21 20.04
N LYS A 76 -5.80 5.09 20.79
CA LYS A 76 -6.16 5.47 22.16
C LYS A 76 -7.35 6.44 22.14
N GLU A 77 -8.54 5.91 22.41
CA GLU A 77 -9.75 6.66 22.80
C GLU A 77 -10.29 6.09 24.11
#